data_AF-A0A6L9MNW2-F1
#
_entry.id   AF-A0A6L9MNW2-F1
#
_cell.length_a   1.000
_cell.length_b   1.000
_cell.length_c   1.000
_cell.angle_alpha   90.00
_cell.angle_beta   90.00
_cell.angle_gamma   90.00
#
_symmetry.space_group_name_H-M   'P 1'
#
loop_
_entity.id
_entity.type
_entity.pdbx_description
1 polymer ?
#
loop_
_entity_poly.entity_id
_entity_poly.type
_entity_poly.pdbx_seq_one_letter_code
_entity_poly.pdbx_strand_id
1 'polypeptide(L)'
;MSDNPDLRNLGLTPTRIFLMHRLNEGPEEDCVGLEMNEMTGRELHTADYLTGAKLAEVVPGWRMTFWYRLTPRGREMMQVLSALGL
;
A
#
# COMPACT_ATOMS: atom_id res chain seq x y z
N MET A 1 15.43 -13.68 0.92
CA MET A 1 14.02 -13.25 1.07
C MET A 1 13.26 -14.44 1.62
N SER A 2 13.01 -14.47 2.94
CA SER A 2 12.28 -15.57 3.56
C SER A 2 10.81 -15.53 3.15
N ASP A 3 10.34 -16.62 2.57
CA ASP A 3 8.93 -16.88 2.28
C ASP A 3 8.19 -17.12 3.62
N ASN A 4 7.51 -16.11 4.16
CA ASN A 4 6.74 -16.24 5.39
C ASN A 4 5.29 -16.71 5.06
N PRO A 5 4.90 -17.95 5.42
CA PRO A 5 3.62 -18.54 5.02
C PRO A 5 2.40 -17.80 5.59
N ASP A 6 2.51 -17.12 6.72
CA ASP A 6 1.40 -16.37 7.32
C ASP A 6 1.00 -15.14 6.48
N LEU A 7 1.97 -14.51 5.81
CA LEU A 7 1.72 -13.38 4.91
C LEU A 7 1.05 -13.81 3.61
N ARG A 8 1.36 -15.00 3.10
CA ARG A 8 0.68 -15.57 1.94
C ARG A 8 -0.79 -15.90 2.25
N ASN A 9 -1.07 -16.38 3.47
CA ASN A 9 -2.44 -16.61 3.92
C ASN A 9 -3.24 -15.31 4.05
N LEU A 10 -2.57 -14.18 4.31
CA LEU A 10 -3.15 -12.83 4.24
C LEU A 10 -3.18 -12.26 2.82
N GLY A 11 -2.69 -13.00 1.81
CA GLY A 11 -2.59 -12.53 0.45
C GLY A 11 -1.56 -11.42 0.24
N LEU A 12 -0.58 -11.24 1.14
CA LEU A 12 0.47 -10.24 0.98
C LEU A 12 1.66 -10.85 0.21
N THR A 13 1.67 -10.63 -1.11
CA THR A 13 2.79 -11.01 -1.99
C THR A 13 3.89 -9.95 -1.95
N PRO A 14 5.14 -10.26 -2.39
CA PRO A 14 6.21 -9.27 -2.45
C PRO A 14 5.84 -8.00 -3.23
N THR A 15 5.08 -8.10 -4.32
CA THR A 15 4.60 -6.94 -5.08
C THR A 15 3.62 -6.08 -4.28
N ARG A 16 2.76 -6.70 -3.47
CA ARG A 16 1.81 -5.99 -2.60
C ARG A 16 2.55 -5.28 -1.47
N ILE A 17 3.50 -5.96 -0.82
CA ILE A 17 4.35 -5.39 0.22
C ILE A 17 5.15 -4.20 -0.34
N PHE A 18 5.76 -4.37 -1.52
CA PHE A 18 6.48 -3.29 -2.19
C PHE A 18 5.59 -2.08 -2.46
N LEU A 19 4.37 -2.28 -2.97
CA LEU A 19 3.45 -1.17 -3.18
C LEU A 19 3.03 -0.53 -1.86
N MET A 20 2.80 -1.30 -0.79
CA MET A 20 2.48 -0.73 0.51
C MET A 20 3.63 0.12 1.06
N HIS A 21 4.90 -0.28 0.87
CA HIS A 21 6.06 0.56 1.16
C HIS A 21 6.02 1.87 0.38
N ARG A 22 5.80 1.82 -0.95
CA ARG A 22 5.70 3.03 -1.78
C ARG A 22 4.56 3.96 -1.36
N LEU A 23 3.39 3.40 -1.01
CA LEU A 23 2.25 4.17 -0.52
C LEU A 23 2.47 4.75 0.90
N ASN A 24 3.50 4.27 1.60
CA ASN A 24 3.91 4.72 2.93
C ASN A 24 5.19 5.57 2.90
N GLU A 25 5.66 5.99 1.72
CA GLU A 25 6.84 6.85 1.60
C GLU A 25 6.51 8.25 2.15
N GLY A 26 7.33 8.72 3.09
CA GLY A 26 7.20 10.03 3.75
C GLY A 26 6.98 9.94 5.26
N PRO A 27 7.16 11.04 6.01
CA PRO A 27 6.73 11.15 7.40
C PRO A 27 5.23 10.85 7.52
N GLU A 28 4.77 10.22 8.61
CA GLU A 28 3.36 9.83 8.77
C GLU A 28 2.38 11.02 8.62
N GLU A 29 2.82 12.22 9.02
CA GLU A 29 2.05 13.48 8.91
C GLU A 29 1.94 13.99 7.47
N ASP A 30 2.89 13.62 6.60
CA ASP A 30 3.01 14.08 5.21
C ASP A 30 2.82 12.94 4.19
N CYS A 31 2.50 11.73 4.65
CA CYS A 31 2.35 10.57 3.77
C CYS A 31 1.01 10.62 3.03
N VAL A 32 1.04 11.24 1.85
CA VAL A 32 -0.14 11.47 0.99
C VAL A 32 -0.44 10.31 0.04
N GLY A 33 0.45 9.31 -0.05
CA GLY A 33 0.34 8.18 -0.97
C GLY A 33 0.81 8.52 -2.39
N LEU A 34 0.22 7.87 -3.40
CA LEU A 34 0.58 8.03 -4.82
C LEU A 34 -0.61 8.47 -5.66
N GLU A 35 -0.37 9.40 -6.59
CA GLU A 35 -1.37 9.74 -7.61
C GLU A 35 -1.55 8.58 -8.60
N MET A 36 -2.80 8.25 -8.95
CA MET A 36 -3.13 7.17 -9.88
C MET A 36 -2.39 7.26 -11.23
N ASN A 37 -2.13 8.47 -11.73
CA ASN A 37 -1.46 8.69 -13.01
C ASN A 37 0.04 8.38 -12.98
N GLU A 38 0.65 8.33 -11.79
CA GLU A 38 2.06 7.99 -11.59
C GLU A 38 2.28 6.48 -11.40
N MET A 39 1.18 5.71 -11.35
CA MET A 39 1.19 4.28 -11.12
C MET A 39 1.10 3.50 -12.43
N THR A 40 1.86 2.42 -12.52
CA THR A 40 1.74 1.46 -13.63
C THR A 40 0.42 0.68 -13.52
N GLY A 41 -0.06 0.10 -14.62
CA GLY A 41 -1.27 -0.74 -14.60
C GLY A 41 -1.18 -1.93 -13.63
N ARG A 42 0.03 -2.46 -13.39
CA ARG A 42 0.25 -3.51 -12.39
C ARG A 42 0.09 -2.99 -10.96
N GLU A 43 0.57 -1.78 -10.70
CA GLU A 43 0.44 -1.14 -9.39
C GLU A 43 -1.01 -0.77 -9.13
N LEU A 44 -1.74 -0.25 -10.12
CA LEU A 44 -3.18 0.02 -10.00
C LEU A 44 -3.96 -1.26 -9.65
N HIS A 45 -3.70 -2.37 -10.35
CA HIS A 45 -4.33 -3.65 -10.02
C HIS A 45 -3.99 -4.13 -8.60
N THR A 46 -2.77 -3.87 -8.16
CA THR A 46 -2.33 -4.20 -6.79
C THR A 46 -3.00 -3.30 -5.75
N ALA A 47 -3.17 -2.01 -6.06
CA ALA A 47 -3.83 -1.03 -5.22
C ALA A 47 -5.33 -1.33 -5.06
N ASP A 48 -5.99 -1.79 -6.13
CA ASP A 48 -7.38 -2.26 -6.07
C ASP A 48 -7.53 -3.46 -5.13
N TYR A 49 -6.59 -4.41 -5.17
CA TYR A 49 -6.57 -5.52 -4.22
C TYR A 49 -6.41 -5.04 -2.78
N LEU A 50 -5.47 -4.13 -2.51
CA LEU A 50 -5.25 -3.56 -1.18
C LEU A 50 -6.46 -2.76 -0.69
N THR A 51 -7.18 -2.09 -1.60
CA THR A 51 -8.43 -1.39 -1.32
C THR A 51 -9.54 -2.36 -0.94
N GLY A 52 -9.71 -3.46 -1.70
CA GLY A 52 -10.64 -4.54 -1.36
C GLY A 52 -10.32 -5.20 -0.01
N ALA A 53 -9.04 -5.26 0.36
CA ALA A 53 -8.57 -5.74 1.67
C ALA A 53 -8.67 -4.68 2.79
N LYS A 54 -9.13 -3.46 2.50
CA LYS A 54 -9.22 -2.31 3.42
C LYS A 54 -7.87 -1.85 4.00
N LEU A 55 -6.78 -2.13 3.28
CA LEU A 55 -5.42 -1.69 3.62
C LEU A 55 -5.04 -0.39 2.91
N ALA A 56 -5.66 -0.12 1.77
CA ALA A 56 -5.55 1.15 1.06
C ALA A 56 -6.95 1.76 0.83
N GLU A 57 -6.97 3.03 0.46
CA GLU A 57 -8.17 3.73 0.03
C GLU A 57 -7.84 4.68 -1.13
N VAL A 58 -8.85 4.98 -1.93
CA VAL A 58 -8.80 6.01 -2.97
C VAL A 58 -9.39 7.29 -2.40
N VAL A 59 -8.65 8.38 -2.52
CA VAL A 59 -9.09 9.72 -2.10
C VAL A 59 -8.99 10.71 -3.26
N PRO A 60 -9.92 11.67 -3.37
CA PRO A 60 -9.78 12.77 -4.32
C PRO A 60 -8.62 13.68 -3.90
N GLY A 61 -7.75 13.99 -4.86
CA GLY A 61 -6.64 14.91 -4.73
C GLY A 61 -6.92 16.27 -5.37
N TRP A 62 -5.85 17.04 -5.56
CA TRP A 62 -5.91 18.34 -6.22
C TRP A 62 -6.12 18.17 -7.73
N ARG A 63 -6.71 19.19 -8.39
CA ARG A 63 -6.89 19.22 -9.85
C ARG A 63 -7.61 17.99 -10.43
N MET A 64 -8.62 17.48 -9.72
CA MET A 64 -9.42 16.32 -10.14
C MET A 64 -8.61 15.02 -10.29
N THR A 65 -7.47 14.90 -9.60
CA THR A 65 -6.70 13.65 -9.58
C THR A 65 -7.18 12.75 -8.45
N PHE A 66 -6.90 11.45 -8.56
CA PHE A 66 -7.22 10.45 -7.55
C PHE A 66 -5.92 9.85 -7.02
N TRP A 67 -5.90 9.61 -5.72
CA TRP A 67 -4.70 9.14 -5.01
C TRP A 67 -5.04 7.87 -4.26
N TYR A 68 -4.12 6.91 -4.30
CA TYR A 68 -4.13 5.79 -3.37
C TYR A 68 -3.28 6.13 -2.17
N ARG A 69 -3.75 5.82 -0.97
CA ARG A 69 -2.97 5.89 0.27
C ARG A 69 -3.31 4.75 1.21
N LEU A 70 -2.43 4.49 2.18
CA LEU A 70 -2.73 3.50 3.22
C LEU A 70 -3.81 4.03 4.18
N THR A 71 -4.70 3.13 4.57
CA THR A 71 -5.60 3.35 5.73
C THR A 71 -4.78 3.25 7.02
N PRO A 72 -5.34 3.65 8.20
CA PRO A 72 -4.67 3.40 9.48
C PRO A 72 -4.29 1.92 9.67
N ARG A 73 -5.20 1.00 9.31
CA ARG A 73 -4.93 -0.45 9.31
C ARG A 73 -3.81 -0.85 8.35
N GLY A 74 -3.74 -0.22 7.17
CA GLY A 74 -2.64 -0.41 6.24
C GLY A 74 -1.29 0.00 6.82
N ARG A 75 -1.24 1.14 7.53
CA ARG A 75 -0.04 1.62 8.22
C ARG A 75 0.39 0.71 9.37
N GLU A 76 -0.55 0.24 10.20
CA GLU A 76 -0.27 -0.77 11.23
C GLU A 76 0.33 -2.04 10.63
N MET A 77 -0.22 -2.53 9.52
CA MET A 77 0.34 -3.68 8.81
C MET A 77 1.76 -3.40 8.30
N MET A 78 2.04 -2.19 7.82
CA MET A 78 3.40 -1.80 7.42
C MET A 78 4.39 -1.79 8.58
N GLN A 79 3.97 -1.38 9.77
CA GLN A 79 4.81 -1.46 10.96
C GLN A 79 5.14 -2.92 11.31
N VAL A 80 4.16 -3.83 11.21
CA VAL A 80 4.38 -5.27 11.41
C VAL A 80 5.35 -5.83 10.37
N LEU A 81 5.16 -5.53 9.09
CA LEU A 81 6.05 -5.98 8.02
C LEU A 81 7.48 -5.46 8.21
N SER A 82 7.62 -4.19 8.57
CA SER A 82 8.91 -3.56 8.85
C SER A 82 9.62 -4.21 10.04
N ALA A 83 8.88 -4.53 11.11
CA ALA A 83 9.40 -5.26 12.28
C ALA A 83 9.86 -6.69 11.93
N LEU A 84 9.30 -7.28 10.87
CA LEU A 84 9.71 -8.59 10.33
C LEU A 84 10.86 -8.49 9.31
N GLY A 85 11.34 -7.28 8.98
CA GLY A 85 12.40 -7.05 8.00
C GLY A 85 11.95 -7.26 6.54
N LEU A 86 10.69 -6.94 6.24
CA LEU A 86 10.05 -7.13 4.92
C LEU A 86 9.63 -5.82 4.27
#